data_AF-A0AB35YW55-F1
#
_entry.id   AF-A0AB35YW55-F1
#
_cell.length_a   1.000
_cell.length_b   1.000
_cell.length_c   1.000
_cell.angle_alpha   90.00
_cell.angle_beta   90.00
_cell.angle_gamma   90.00
#
_symmetry.space_group_name_H-M   'P 1'
#
loop_
_entity.id
_entity.type
_entity.pdbx_description
1 polymer ?
#
loop_
_entity_poly.entity_id
_entity_poly.type
_entity_poly.pdbx_seq_one_letter_code
_entity_poly.pdbx_strand_id
1 'polypeptide(L)'
;MMIKIKYAFALLVVMLVVTVSCKKNEDDGPEPPPPRDRSVEATRAQDEIETFLKTHFYNYEDFQTDPENFKIKFDTLAGDNAGKTPLFEQVDFLEVADVIDTDVTYKLYYLNVREGGGDKPHFSDYTINTYEGRLMNLDLFDSSVIPVRFSLVDSPTTSGIIRGLQQAIIQFKGAANVISNPDGTLSFEDFGIGAVFIPSGLGYYNYPPATGGLNAYDQLIFSFELFDSEVADHDNDGIPSYMEDLNGNGYLMDEDTDGDGIPNYLDDDDDGDGRLTKYEIEIDGDGNITFPDTNGNGTPDYLDPTI
;
A
#
# COMPACT_ATOMS: atom_id res chain seq x y z
N MET A 1 58.75 -60.38 -18.70
CA MET A 1 59.00 -58.93 -18.84
C MET A 1 57.66 -58.25 -19.06
N MET A 2 57.37 -57.20 -18.27
CA MET A 2 56.21 -56.29 -18.31
C MET A 2 54.84 -56.86 -17.90
N ILE A 3 54.44 -56.52 -16.66
CA ILE A 3 53.04 -56.46 -16.22
C ILE A 3 52.50 -55.08 -16.61
N LYS A 4 51.38 -55.02 -17.33
CA LYS A 4 50.59 -53.81 -17.54
C LYS A 4 49.31 -53.89 -16.71
N ILE A 5 49.08 -52.84 -15.95
CA ILE A 5 47.90 -52.61 -15.13
C ILE A 5 46.68 -52.39 -16.04
N LYS A 6 45.57 -53.09 -15.75
CA LYS A 6 44.22 -52.69 -16.19
C LYS A 6 43.31 -52.68 -14.97
N TYR A 7 42.84 -51.48 -14.68
CA TYR A 7 42.16 -51.04 -13.49
C TYR A 7 40.69 -51.48 -13.42
N ALA A 8 40.23 -51.65 -12.18
CA ALA A 8 38.97 -51.11 -11.65
C ALA A 8 37.64 -51.60 -12.27
N PHE A 9 37.32 -52.89 -12.09
CA PHE A 9 35.99 -53.43 -12.41
C PHE A 9 35.31 -54.18 -11.24
N ALA A 10 35.72 -53.91 -10.00
CA ALA A 10 35.19 -54.63 -8.82
C ALA A 10 34.80 -53.70 -7.67
N LEU A 11 34.32 -52.49 -7.97
CA LEU A 11 33.81 -51.55 -6.96
C LEU A 11 32.57 -50.78 -7.47
N LEU A 12 31.68 -51.48 -8.17
CA LEU A 12 30.47 -50.90 -8.79
C LEU A 12 29.19 -51.74 -8.56
N VAL A 13 29.15 -52.65 -7.57
CA VAL A 13 27.98 -53.54 -7.37
C VAL A 13 27.49 -53.64 -5.92
N VAL A 14 27.97 -52.82 -4.97
CA VAL A 14 27.42 -52.77 -3.60
C VAL A 14 27.26 -51.33 -3.10
N MET A 15 26.63 -50.49 -3.91
CA MET A 15 25.89 -49.30 -3.44
C MET A 15 24.46 -49.42 -3.95
N LEU A 16 23.82 -50.51 -3.52
CA LEU A 16 22.39 -50.67 -3.62
C LEU A 16 21.76 -49.57 -2.74
N VAL A 17 21.13 -48.64 -3.43
CA VAL A 17 20.19 -47.62 -2.97
C VAL A 17 19.49 -48.03 -1.68
N VAL A 18 19.95 -47.48 -0.56
CA VAL A 18 19.11 -47.16 0.58
C VAL A 18 19.17 -45.65 0.73
N THR A 19 18.60 -44.95 -0.24
CA THR A 19 18.03 -43.65 0.07
C THR A 19 16.86 -43.95 0.99
N VAL A 20 17.07 -43.78 2.29
CA VAL A 20 15.97 -43.53 3.21
C VAL A 20 15.31 -42.28 2.69
N SER A 21 14.29 -42.46 1.85
CA SER A 21 13.23 -41.48 1.71
C SER A 21 12.70 -41.35 3.13
N CYS A 22 13.13 -40.30 3.83
CA CYS A 22 12.29 -39.76 4.87
C CYS A 22 10.96 -39.52 4.16
N LYS A 23 9.99 -40.41 4.39
CA LYS A 23 8.60 -39.99 4.33
C LYS A 23 8.60 -38.70 5.13
N LYS A 24 8.33 -37.56 4.48
CA LYS A 24 7.81 -36.41 5.18
C LYS A 24 6.68 -37.03 6.00
N ASN A 25 6.87 -37.09 7.31
CA ASN A 25 5.75 -37.35 8.17
C ASN A 25 4.81 -36.20 7.82
N GLU A 26 3.68 -36.54 7.22
CA GLU A 26 2.48 -35.70 7.16
C GLU A 26 1.95 -35.57 8.60
N ASP A 27 2.82 -35.11 9.50
CA ASP A 27 2.42 -34.45 10.73
C ASP A 27 2.31 -32.97 10.35
N ASP A 28 1.44 -32.72 9.36
CA ASP A 28 0.87 -31.41 9.18
C ASP A 28 0.13 -31.18 10.48
N GLY A 29 0.74 -30.38 11.36
CA GLY A 29 0.11 -29.92 12.58
C GLY A 29 -1.30 -29.39 12.27
N PRO A 30 -2.15 -29.21 13.29
CA PRO A 30 -3.54 -28.81 13.07
C PRO A 30 -3.58 -27.65 12.06
N GLU A 31 -4.29 -27.85 10.94
CA GLU A 31 -4.43 -26.82 9.92
C GLU A 31 -4.88 -25.53 10.61
N PRO A 32 -4.26 -24.39 10.29
CA PRO A 32 -4.71 -23.13 10.85
C PRO A 32 -6.20 -22.96 10.52
N PRO A 33 -7.02 -22.44 11.46
CA PRO A 33 -8.43 -22.22 11.17
C PRO A 33 -8.55 -21.36 9.92
N PRO A 34 -9.56 -21.64 9.06
CA PRO A 34 -9.76 -20.85 7.85
C PRO A 34 -9.94 -19.37 8.23
N PRO A 35 -9.58 -18.44 7.32
CA PRO A 35 -9.85 -17.03 7.52
C PRO A 35 -11.33 -16.81 7.82
N ARG A 36 -11.62 -15.76 8.61
CA ARG A 36 -13.00 -15.34 8.84
C ARG A 36 -13.65 -14.94 7.51
N ASP A 37 -14.97 -14.93 7.50
CA ASP A 37 -15.71 -14.34 6.40
C ASP A 37 -15.48 -12.82 6.37
N ARG A 38 -15.25 -12.24 5.19
CA ARG A 38 -14.91 -10.82 5.04
C ARG A 38 -16.06 -9.90 5.43
N SER A 39 -17.30 -10.26 5.10
CA SER A 39 -18.50 -9.49 5.50
C SER A 39 -18.70 -9.50 7.03
N VAL A 40 -18.50 -10.66 7.66
CA VAL A 40 -18.59 -10.80 9.12
C VAL A 40 -17.50 -9.99 9.82
N GLU A 41 -16.27 -10.08 9.34
CA GLU A 41 -15.14 -9.35 9.91
C GLU A 41 -15.27 -7.84 9.68
N ALA A 42 -15.76 -7.38 8.53
CA ALA A 42 -16.03 -5.98 8.25
C ALA A 42 -17.00 -5.36 9.28
N THR A 43 -18.08 -6.08 9.61
CA THR A 43 -19.05 -5.63 10.61
C THR A 43 -18.40 -5.51 11.99
N ARG A 44 -17.58 -6.50 12.39
CA ARG A 44 -16.87 -6.48 13.68
C ARG A 44 -15.85 -5.35 13.77
N ALA A 45 -15.07 -5.15 12.71
CA ALA A 45 -14.06 -4.10 12.62
C ALA A 45 -14.71 -2.70 12.72
N GLN A 46 -15.84 -2.51 12.04
CA GLN A 46 -16.62 -1.27 12.10
C GLN A 46 -17.05 -0.95 13.55
N ASP A 47 -17.65 -1.91 14.25
CA ASP A 47 -18.10 -1.71 15.63
C ASP A 47 -16.95 -1.34 16.58
N GLU A 48 -15.78 -1.98 16.40
CA GLU A 48 -14.58 -1.71 17.19
C GLU A 48 -14.02 -0.30 16.93
N ILE A 49 -13.88 0.09 15.66
CA ILE A 49 -13.41 1.41 15.25
C ILE A 49 -14.37 2.49 15.74
N GLU A 50 -15.67 2.34 15.51
CA GLU A 50 -16.64 3.33 15.97
C GLU A 50 -16.68 3.46 17.50
N THR A 51 -16.46 2.35 18.22
CA THR A 51 -16.34 2.39 19.69
C THR A 51 -15.11 3.20 20.10
N PHE A 52 -13.97 2.98 19.47
CA PHE A 52 -12.77 3.78 19.69
C PHE A 52 -13.05 5.27 19.44
N LEU A 53 -13.61 5.61 18.28
CA LEU A 53 -13.90 6.99 17.87
C LEU A 53 -14.88 7.71 18.82
N LYS A 54 -15.84 6.99 19.41
CA LYS A 54 -16.82 7.54 20.36
C LYS A 54 -16.25 7.71 21.77
N THR A 55 -15.14 7.06 22.09
CA THR A 55 -14.55 7.02 23.45
C THR A 55 -13.21 7.75 23.55
N HIS A 56 -12.67 8.23 22.44
CA HIS A 56 -11.39 8.94 22.37
C HIS A 56 -11.55 10.31 21.71
N PHE A 57 -10.58 11.18 21.98
CA PHE A 57 -10.39 12.47 21.33
C PHE A 57 -8.92 12.60 20.87
N TYR A 58 -8.62 13.59 20.04
CA TYR A 58 -7.23 13.99 19.76
C TYR A 58 -6.91 15.36 20.37
N ASN A 59 -5.64 15.70 20.49
CA ASN A 59 -5.15 16.95 21.06
C ASN A 59 -5.41 18.20 20.18
N TYR A 60 -6.64 18.44 19.72
CA TYR A 60 -7.01 19.57 18.83
C TYR A 60 -6.68 20.96 19.39
N GLU A 61 -6.67 21.14 20.71
CA GLU A 61 -6.29 22.41 21.34
C GLU A 61 -4.79 22.70 21.19
N ASP A 62 -3.95 21.67 21.16
CA ASP A 62 -2.52 21.82 20.89
C ASP A 62 -2.31 22.33 19.45
N PHE A 63 -3.07 21.78 18.49
CA PHE A 63 -3.04 22.23 17.10
C PHE A 63 -3.47 23.70 16.96
N GLN A 64 -4.52 24.11 17.67
CA GLN A 64 -4.96 25.51 17.69
C GLN A 64 -3.91 26.46 18.29
N THR A 65 -3.03 25.95 19.16
CA THR A 65 -2.02 26.73 19.86
C THR A 65 -0.69 26.81 19.09
N ASP A 66 -0.24 25.70 18.53
CA ASP A 66 1.05 25.57 17.82
C ASP A 66 0.92 24.60 16.62
N PRO A 67 0.26 25.04 15.53
CA PRO A 67 -0.02 24.18 14.38
C PRO A 67 1.25 23.72 13.65
N GLU A 68 2.37 24.46 13.76
CA GLU A 68 3.61 24.15 13.03
C GLU A 68 4.46 23.08 13.71
N ASN A 69 4.32 22.88 15.02
CA ASN A 69 5.02 21.82 15.77
C ASN A 69 4.08 20.75 16.30
N PHE A 70 2.92 20.61 15.66
CA PHE A 70 1.86 19.72 16.10
C PHE A 70 2.13 18.26 15.73
N LYS A 71 1.80 17.36 16.67
CA LYS A 71 1.73 15.91 16.44
C LYS A 71 0.42 15.40 17.01
N ILE A 72 -0.29 14.58 16.23
CA ILE A 72 -1.52 13.94 16.67
C ILE A 72 -1.22 13.02 17.84
N LYS A 73 -1.99 13.19 18.92
CA LYS A 73 -2.03 12.29 20.07
C LYS A 73 -3.47 12.00 20.42
N PHE A 74 -3.76 10.74 20.68
CA PHE A 74 -5.07 10.30 21.13
C PHE A 74 -5.08 10.04 22.63
N ASP A 75 -6.21 10.32 23.26
CA ASP A 75 -6.47 9.99 24.65
C ASP A 75 -7.97 9.70 24.84
N THR A 76 -8.29 9.07 25.97
CA THR A 76 -9.64 8.65 26.35
C THR A 76 -10.48 9.81 26.86
N LEU A 77 -11.78 9.75 26.59
CA LEU A 77 -12.80 10.65 27.14
C LEU A 77 -13.13 10.27 28.59
N ALA A 78 -12.18 10.49 29.49
CA ALA A 78 -12.30 10.16 30.90
C ALA A 78 -11.67 11.24 31.80
N GLY A 79 -12.11 11.29 33.07
CA GLY A 79 -11.58 12.24 34.04
C GLY A 79 -11.71 13.69 33.58
N ASP A 80 -10.57 14.40 33.56
CA ASP A 80 -10.50 15.80 33.12
C ASP A 80 -10.81 15.97 31.62
N ASN A 81 -10.71 14.90 30.82
CA ASN A 81 -10.99 14.89 29.39
C ASN A 81 -12.45 14.55 29.04
N ALA A 82 -13.31 14.25 30.02
CA ALA A 82 -14.68 13.79 29.76
C ALA A 82 -15.58 14.80 29.01
N GLY A 83 -15.19 16.08 28.99
CA GLY A 83 -15.90 17.14 28.25
C GLY A 83 -15.36 17.45 26.86
N LYS A 84 -14.33 16.73 26.39
CA LYS A 84 -13.72 16.95 25.06
C LYS A 84 -14.65 16.40 23.96
N THR A 85 -14.56 16.99 22.77
CA THR A 85 -15.27 16.49 21.59
C THR A 85 -14.74 15.11 21.17
N PRO A 86 -15.60 14.10 20.99
CA PRO A 86 -15.20 12.79 20.48
C PRO A 86 -14.60 12.85 19.09
N LEU A 87 -13.72 11.90 18.76
CA LEU A 87 -13.21 11.72 17.39
C LEU A 87 -14.33 11.44 16.40
N PHE A 88 -15.36 10.70 16.81
CA PHE A 88 -16.48 10.34 15.94
C PHE A 88 -17.22 11.56 15.34
N GLU A 89 -17.14 12.72 15.98
CA GLU A 89 -17.74 13.97 15.48
C GLU A 89 -16.77 14.80 14.62
N GLN A 90 -15.53 14.36 14.48
CA GLN A 90 -14.42 15.09 13.86
C GLN A 90 -13.77 14.33 12.69
N VAL A 91 -14.18 13.08 12.45
CA VAL A 91 -13.70 12.27 11.34
C VAL A 91 -14.67 12.31 10.17
N ASP A 92 -14.11 12.25 8.97
CA ASP A 92 -14.83 11.91 7.74
C ASP A 92 -14.65 10.42 7.43
N PHE A 93 -15.30 9.93 6.36
CA PHE A 93 -15.13 8.56 5.91
C PHE A 93 -15.14 8.41 4.40
N LEU A 94 -14.52 7.33 3.92
CA LEU A 94 -14.58 6.84 2.55
C LEU A 94 -15.28 5.48 2.53
N GLU A 95 -15.97 5.17 1.44
CA GLU A 95 -16.41 3.81 1.13
C GLU A 95 -15.37 3.16 0.24
N VAL A 96 -14.77 2.06 0.71
CA VAL A 96 -13.67 1.38 0.01
C VAL A 96 -14.03 -0.08 -0.15
N ALA A 97 -14.10 -0.56 -1.40
CA ALA A 97 -14.34 -1.96 -1.70
C ALA A 97 -13.12 -2.82 -1.30
N ASP A 98 -13.39 -4.04 -0.86
CA ASP A 98 -12.37 -5.07 -0.70
C ASP A 98 -11.86 -5.52 -2.07
N VAL A 99 -10.55 -5.76 -2.18
CA VAL A 99 -9.91 -6.19 -3.44
C VAL A 99 -10.01 -7.70 -3.67
N ILE A 100 -10.40 -8.47 -2.66
CA ILE A 100 -10.56 -9.94 -2.72
C ILE A 100 -12.02 -10.33 -2.79
N ASP A 101 -12.89 -9.70 -2.01
CA ASP A 101 -14.34 -9.90 -2.01
C ASP A 101 -15.06 -8.59 -2.32
N THR A 102 -15.16 -8.25 -3.62
CA THR A 102 -15.66 -6.95 -4.09
C THR A 102 -17.10 -6.62 -3.69
N ASP A 103 -17.86 -7.60 -3.17
CA ASP A 103 -19.18 -7.38 -2.58
C ASP A 103 -19.11 -6.77 -1.17
N VAL A 104 -17.93 -6.78 -0.53
CA VAL A 104 -17.65 -6.18 0.77
C VAL A 104 -17.13 -4.77 0.60
N THR A 105 -17.81 -3.81 1.25
CA THR A 105 -17.37 -2.41 1.32
C THR A 105 -17.11 -2.03 2.77
N TYR A 106 -15.95 -1.41 3.00
CA TYR A 106 -15.53 -0.89 4.29
C TYR A 106 -15.82 0.60 4.39
N LYS A 107 -16.18 1.05 5.58
CA LYS A 107 -16.23 2.47 5.93
C LYS A 107 -14.91 2.86 6.58
N LEU A 108 -14.03 3.46 5.78
CA LEU A 108 -12.69 3.87 6.22
C LEU A 108 -12.77 5.27 6.81
N TYR A 109 -12.63 5.40 8.13
CA TYR A 109 -12.62 6.70 8.79
C TYR A 109 -11.24 7.34 8.75
N TYR A 110 -11.21 8.65 8.53
CA TYR A 110 -9.99 9.44 8.61
C TYR A 110 -10.26 10.79 9.27
N LEU A 111 -9.24 11.27 9.99
CA LEU A 111 -9.20 12.58 10.63
C LEU A 111 -8.36 13.51 9.77
N ASN A 112 -8.96 14.57 9.24
CA ASN A 112 -8.26 15.65 8.56
C ASN A 112 -7.96 16.78 9.57
N VAL A 113 -6.70 16.88 10.01
CA VAL A 113 -6.27 17.99 10.87
C VAL A 113 -5.80 19.17 10.04
N ARG A 114 -5.02 18.90 8.99
CA ARG A 114 -4.58 19.87 7.99
C ARG A 114 -4.48 19.18 6.64
N GLU A 115 -5.19 19.66 5.64
CA GLU A 115 -5.18 19.05 4.30
C GLU A 115 -3.80 19.14 3.64
N GLY A 116 -3.09 20.26 3.84
CA GLY A 116 -1.84 20.61 3.15
C GLY A 116 -2.08 21.57 1.99
N GLY A 117 -1.05 22.32 1.61
CA GLY A 117 -1.13 23.36 0.58
C GLY A 117 -0.42 23.03 -0.74
N GLY A 118 0.28 21.90 -0.83
CA GLY A 118 0.99 21.44 -2.02
C GLY A 118 0.15 20.58 -2.97
N ASP A 119 0.84 19.72 -3.72
CA ASP A 119 0.21 18.80 -4.67
C ASP A 119 -0.45 17.62 -3.98
N LYS A 120 -1.48 17.09 -4.63
CA LYS A 120 -2.25 15.93 -4.16
C LYS A 120 -1.72 14.67 -4.85
N PRO A 121 -1.31 13.62 -4.12
CA PRO A 121 -0.84 12.38 -4.74
C PRO A 121 -2.00 11.61 -5.39
N HIS A 122 -1.68 10.88 -6.45
CA HIS A 122 -2.50 9.80 -6.99
C HIS A 122 -2.30 8.51 -6.18
N PHE A 123 -3.15 7.51 -6.41
CA PHE A 123 -3.15 6.26 -5.65
C PHE A 123 -1.94 5.35 -5.93
N SER A 124 -1.20 5.59 -7.01
CA SER A 124 0.01 4.85 -7.37
C SER A 124 1.31 5.62 -7.14
N ASP A 125 1.22 6.89 -6.74
CA ASP A 125 2.38 7.77 -6.60
C ASP A 125 3.33 7.33 -5.49
N TYR A 126 4.48 8.00 -5.43
CA TYR A 126 5.34 7.94 -4.27
C TYR A 126 5.09 9.14 -3.37
N THR A 127 5.18 8.94 -2.05
CA THR A 127 4.98 10.02 -1.08
C THR A 127 6.07 10.06 -0.01
N ILE A 128 6.41 11.25 0.46
CA ILE A 128 7.39 11.47 1.53
C ILE A 128 6.66 11.82 2.82
N ASN A 129 6.79 10.97 3.84
CA ASN A 129 5.97 11.09 5.06
C ASN A 129 6.75 10.77 6.34
N THR A 130 6.28 11.31 7.47
CA THR A 130 6.48 10.64 8.78
C THR A 130 5.19 9.94 9.18
N TYR A 131 5.28 8.94 10.05
CA TYR A 131 4.10 8.22 10.53
C TYR A 131 4.27 7.56 11.90
N GLU A 132 3.15 7.28 12.55
CA GLU A 132 3.01 6.36 13.67
C GLU A 132 1.89 5.35 13.38
N GLY A 133 2.17 4.06 13.56
CA GLY A 133 1.21 2.96 13.54
C GLY A 133 0.90 2.48 14.96
N ARG A 134 -0.39 2.52 15.34
CA ARG A 134 -0.89 2.12 16.66
C ARG A 134 -2.05 1.14 16.58
N LEU A 135 -2.20 0.31 17.60
CA LEU A 135 -3.38 -0.52 17.81
C LEU A 135 -4.53 0.31 18.42
N MET A 136 -5.75 -0.23 18.44
CA MET A 136 -6.92 0.42 19.05
C MET A 136 -6.79 0.65 20.57
N ASN A 137 -5.85 -0.01 21.23
CA ASN A 137 -5.48 0.25 22.63
C ASN A 137 -4.38 1.32 22.79
N LEU A 138 -4.01 2.00 21.70
CA LEU A 138 -2.95 3.01 21.58
C LEU A 138 -1.51 2.49 21.68
N ASP A 139 -1.29 1.17 21.75
CA ASP A 139 0.06 0.60 21.71
C ASP A 139 0.72 0.91 20.36
N LEU A 140 1.94 1.47 20.41
CA LEU A 140 2.75 1.74 19.23
C LEU A 140 3.37 0.43 18.72
N PHE A 141 3.15 0.10 17.44
CA PHE A 141 3.76 -1.07 16.81
C PHE A 141 4.79 -0.72 15.74
N ASP A 142 4.68 0.47 15.14
CA ASP A 142 5.63 0.95 14.13
C ASP A 142 5.62 2.50 14.06
N SER A 143 6.73 3.09 13.61
CA SER A 143 6.82 4.54 13.40
C SER A 143 8.07 4.92 12.64
N SER A 144 8.01 6.04 11.92
CA SER A 144 9.20 6.76 11.50
C SER A 144 9.07 8.24 11.79
N VAL A 145 10.03 8.79 12.56
CA VAL A 145 10.17 10.23 12.82
C VAL A 145 11.10 10.94 11.82
N ILE A 146 11.78 10.16 10.98
CA ILE A 146 12.56 10.65 9.84
C ILE A 146 11.69 10.41 8.60
N PRO A 147 11.56 11.39 7.68
CA PRO A 147 10.77 11.20 6.47
C PRO A 147 11.20 9.94 5.69
N VAL A 148 10.22 9.12 5.33
CA VAL A 148 10.38 7.92 4.51
C VAL A 148 9.58 8.06 3.22
N ARG A 149 10.06 7.41 2.16
CA ARG A 149 9.34 7.34 0.89
C ARG A 149 8.46 6.10 0.88
N PHE A 150 7.15 6.29 0.72
CA PHE A 150 6.18 5.22 0.51
C PHE A 150 5.94 5.02 -0.98
N SER A 151 5.83 3.75 -1.39
CA SER A 151 5.12 3.37 -2.61
C SER A 151 3.65 3.22 -2.26
N LEU A 152 2.77 3.94 -2.97
CA LEU A 152 1.34 3.85 -2.74
C LEU A 152 0.70 2.66 -3.47
N VAL A 153 1.39 2.00 -4.40
CA VAL A 153 0.91 0.80 -5.09
C VAL A 153 1.72 -0.45 -4.70
N ASP A 154 1.04 -1.59 -4.68
CA ASP A 154 1.64 -2.93 -4.54
C ASP A 154 2.18 -3.41 -5.87
N SER A 155 3.33 -4.10 -5.87
CA SER A 155 3.88 -4.83 -7.03
C SER A 155 4.05 -6.33 -6.74
N PRO A 156 4.24 -7.20 -7.75
CA PRO A 156 4.48 -8.63 -7.55
C PRO A 156 5.70 -8.95 -6.67
N THR A 157 6.68 -8.05 -6.60
CA THR A 157 7.97 -8.28 -5.91
C THR A 157 8.17 -7.41 -4.66
N THR A 158 7.44 -6.31 -4.56
CA THR A 158 7.55 -5.32 -3.49
C THR A 158 6.16 -4.83 -3.11
N SER A 159 5.75 -5.07 -1.86
CA SER A 159 4.49 -4.52 -1.35
C SER A 159 4.59 -3.01 -1.17
N GLY A 160 3.53 -2.31 -1.58
CA GLY A 160 3.28 -0.94 -1.20
C GLY A 160 2.81 -0.87 0.24
N ILE A 161 2.31 0.30 0.62
CA ILE A 161 1.64 0.43 1.92
C ILE A 161 0.24 -0.20 1.88
N ILE A 162 -0.28 -0.57 3.05
CA ILE A 162 -1.62 -1.12 3.18
C ILE A 162 -2.70 -0.19 2.58
N ARG A 163 -3.68 -0.78 1.88
CA ARG A 163 -4.73 -0.05 1.14
C ARG A 163 -5.45 0.99 1.99
N GLY A 164 -5.75 0.70 3.25
CA GLY A 164 -6.39 1.68 4.14
C GLY A 164 -5.57 2.94 4.35
N LEU A 165 -4.24 2.83 4.44
CA LEU A 165 -3.36 3.99 4.57
C LEU A 165 -3.22 4.73 3.23
N GLN A 166 -3.07 3.99 2.14
CA GLN A 166 -3.06 4.54 0.77
C GLN A 166 -4.30 5.42 0.53
N GLN A 167 -5.50 4.88 0.73
CA GLN A 167 -6.77 5.56 0.48
C GLN A 167 -6.95 6.83 1.32
N ALA A 168 -6.38 6.86 2.53
CA ALA A 168 -6.38 8.04 3.37
C ALA A 168 -5.35 9.08 2.93
N ILE A 169 -4.09 8.69 2.65
CA ILE A 169 -3.02 9.61 2.24
C ILE A 169 -3.43 10.40 0.99
N ILE A 170 -4.08 9.75 0.02
CA ILE A 170 -4.57 10.41 -1.20
C ILE A 170 -5.76 11.36 -0.98
N GLN A 171 -6.18 11.61 0.26
CA GLN A 171 -7.11 12.70 0.58
C GLN A 171 -6.39 13.98 1.01
N PHE A 172 -5.08 13.93 1.21
CA PHE A 172 -4.25 15.04 1.68
C PHE A 172 -3.34 15.56 0.57
N LYS A 173 -2.64 16.65 0.85
CA LYS A 173 -1.66 17.30 -0.01
C LYS A 173 -0.31 17.40 0.70
N GLY A 174 0.75 17.49 -0.11
CA GLY A 174 2.08 17.81 0.35
C GLY A 174 2.21 19.22 0.95
N ALA A 175 3.43 19.60 1.27
CA ALA A 175 3.80 20.92 1.75
C ALA A 175 3.57 21.99 0.67
N ALA A 176 3.07 23.16 1.07
CA ALA A 176 2.99 24.31 0.17
C ALA A 176 4.38 24.83 -0.20
N ASN A 177 5.33 24.79 0.76
CA ASN A 177 6.70 25.23 0.56
C ASN A 177 7.68 24.19 1.10
N VAL A 178 8.72 23.92 0.30
CA VAL A 178 9.90 23.14 0.72
C VAL A 178 11.10 24.07 0.75
N ILE A 179 11.68 24.24 1.94
CA ILE A 179 12.80 25.15 2.19
C ILE A 179 14.07 24.33 2.34
N SER A 180 15.07 24.60 1.49
CA SER A 180 16.40 24.01 1.63
C SER A 180 17.26 24.86 2.58
N ASN A 181 17.70 24.25 3.68
CA ASN A 181 18.50 24.92 4.70
C ASN A 181 20.00 24.87 4.37
N PRO A 182 20.81 25.84 4.87
CA PRO A 182 22.25 25.87 4.62
C PRO A 182 23.04 24.65 5.12
N ASP A 183 22.47 23.86 6.03
CA ASP A 183 23.05 22.64 6.58
C ASP A 183 22.71 21.37 5.76
N GLY A 184 21.97 21.54 4.65
CA GLY A 184 21.54 20.44 3.78
C GLY A 184 20.25 19.75 4.21
N THR A 185 19.60 20.20 5.28
CA THR A 185 18.27 19.71 5.69
C THR A 185 17.15 20.40 4.89
N LEU A 186 15.96 19.82 4.95
CA LEU A 186 14.74 20.41 4.41
C LEU A 186 13.81 20.83 5.55
N SER A 187 13.06 21.90 5.32
CA SER A 187 11.92 22.29 6.15
C SER A 187 10.67 22.39 5.29
N PHE A 188 9.53 22.01 5.85
CA PHE A 188 8.26 21.93 5.14
C PHE A 188 7.25 22.84 5.84
N GLU A 189 6.55 23.64 5.07
CA GLU A 189 5.47 24.51 5.57
C GLU A 189 4.13 24.06 4.99
N ASP A 190 3.06 24.12 5.80
CA ASP A 190 1.69 23.80 5.39
C ASP A 190 1.55 22.41 4.73
N PHE A 191 2.18 21.40 5.34
CA PHE A 191 2.13 20.00 4.91
C PHE A 191 0.90 19.27 5.47
N GLY A 192 0.43 18.23 4.80
CA GLY A 192 -0.74 17.47 5.25
C GLY A 192 -0.52 16.79 6.60
N ILE A 193 -1.50 16.85 7.50
CA ILE A 193 -1.52 16.17 8.80
C ILE A 193 -2.84 15.44 8.94
N GLY A 194 -2.77 14.11 9.07
CA GLY A 194 -3.95 13.28 9.14
C GLY A 194 -3.77 12.02 9.99
N ALA A 195 -4.89 11.38 10.27
CA ALA A 195 -4.90 10.02 10.79
C ALA A 195 -6.00 9.18 10.13
N VAL A 196 -5.84 7.88 10.12
CA VAL A 196 -6.79 6.92 9.54
C VAL A 196 -6.99 5.74 10.48
N PHE A 197 -8.23 5.25 10.53
CA PHE A 197 -8.67 4.12 11.35
C PHE A 197 -9.04 2.97 10.42
N ILE A 198 -8.11 2.02 10.28
CA ILE A 198 -8.10 1.02 9.22
C ILE A 198 -8.73 -0.29 9.72
N PRO A 199 -9.86 -0.73 9.13
CA PRO A 199 -10.36 -2.07 9.37
C PRO A 199 -9.41 -3.10 8.77
N SER A 200 -9.29 -4.26 9.42
CA SER A 200 -8.29 -5.28 9.11
C SER A 200 -8.33 -5.75 7.66
N GLY A 201 -9.50 -5.75 7.00
CA GLY A 201 -9.65 -6.09 5.58
C GLY A 201 -8.95 -5.13 4.61
N LEU A 202 -8.78 -3.86 5.01
CA LEU A 202 -7.97 -2.87 4.29
C LEU A 202 -6.53 -2.77 4.84
N GLY A 203 -6.20 -3.62 5.81
CA GLY A 203 -4.88 -3.75 6.41
C GLY A 203 -4.31 -5.14 6.15
N TYR A 204 -3.83 -5.80 7.21
CA TYR A 204 -3.18 -7.10 7.09
C TYR A 204 -4.11 -8.32 7.23
N TYR A 205 -5.40 -8.09 7.45
CA TYR A 205 -6.43 -9.11 7.65
C TYR A 205 -5.96 -10.24 8.58
N ASN A 206 -5.81 -11.47 8.08
CA ASN A 206 -5.38 -12.62 8.87
C ASN A 206 -3.88 -12.95 8.78
N TYR A 207 -3.10 -12.15 8.04
CA TYR A 207 -1.66 -12.34 7.81
C TYR A 207 -0.84 -11.08 8.17
N PRO A 208 -0.83 -10.65 9.45
CA PRO A 208 0.03 -9.55 9.87
C PRO A 208 1.52 -9.88 9.67
N PRO A 209 2.36 -8.86 9.44
CA PRO A 209 3.81 -9.02 9.49
C PRO A 209 4.22 -9.66 10.82
N ALA A 210 5.20 -10.57 10.77
CA ALA A 210 5.68 -11.27 11.97
C ALA A 210 6.36 -10.33 12.99
N THR A 211 6.69 -9.11 12.58
CA THR A 211 7.29 -8.05 13.38
C THR A 211 6.25 -7.03 13.81
N GLY A 212 6.40 -6.46 15.01
CA GLY A 212 5.51 -5.39 15.51
C GLY A 212 4.41 -5.84 16.47
N GLY A 213 4.28 -7.15 16.75
CA GLY A 213 3.32 -7.64 17.75
C GLY A 213 1.84 -7.55 17.32
N LEU A 214 1.61 -7.45 16.01
CA LEU A 214 0.26 -7.46 15.42
C LEU A 214 -0.33 -8.87 15.43
N ASN A 215 -1.63 -8.97 15.69
CA ASN A 215 -2.41 -10.19 15.61
C ASN A 215 -3.32 -10.17 14.37
N ALA A 216 -3.77 -11.35 13.98
CA ALA A 216 -4.78 -11.49 12.95
C ALA A 216 -6.04 -10.70 13.33
N TYR A 217 -6.54 -9.93 12.37
CA TYR A 217 -7.73 -9.10 12.45
C TYR A 217 -7.62 -7.89 13.38
N ASP A 218 -6.40 -7.48 13.77
CA ASP A 218 -6.21 -6.22 14.47
C ASP A 218 -6.62 -5.04 13.58
N GLN A 219 -7.36 -4.10 14.17
CA GLN A 219 -7.66 -2.82 13.52
C GLN A 219 -6.53 -1.85 13.84
N LEU A 220 -6.19 -1.00 12.88
CA LEU A 220 -4.99 -0.18 12.96
C LEU A 220 -5.35 1.30 12.96
N ILE A 221 -4.52 2.09 13.62
CA ILE A 221 -4.53 3.55 13.56
C ILE A 221 -3.21 3.97 12.95
N PHE A 222 -3.24 4.75 11.88
CA PHE A 222 -2.05 5.41 11.38
C PHE A 222 -2.24 6.92 11.50
N SER A 223 -1.29 7.61 12.11
CA SER A 223 -1.17 9.07 12.02
C SER A 223 0.02 9.39 11.13
N PHE A 224 -0.09 10.41 10.29
CA PHE A 224 0.94 10.75 9.32
C PHE A 224 1.05 12.25 9.09
N GLU A 225 2.23 12.63 8.61
CA GLU A 225 2.49 13.93 8.02
C GLU A 225 2.96 13.71 6.58
N LEU A 226 2.26 14.32 5.61
CA LEU A 226 2.54 14.20 4.19
C LEU A 226 3.29 15.45 3.71
N PHE A 227 4.58 15.30 3.41
CA PHE A 227 5.44 16.41 3.02
C PHE A 227 5.50 16.63 1.53
N ASP A 228 5.53 15.56 0.74
CA ASP A 228 5.75 15.65 -0.71
C ASP A 228 5.15 14.44 -1.43
N SER A 229 4.90 14.59 -2.73
CA SER A 229 4.41 13.54 -3.62
C SER A 229 5.11 13.60 -4.98
N GLU A 230 5.36 12.44 -5.55
CA GLU A 230 5.99 12.27 -6.86
C GLU A 230 5.11 11.38 -7.72
N VAL A 231 4.67 11.91 -8.88
CA VAL A 231 3.92 11.14 -9.86
C VAL A 231 4.78 9.98 -10.34
N ALA A 232 4.26 8.76 -10.21
CA ALA A 232 5.00 7.56 -10.55
C ALA A 232 4.71 7.11 -11.99
N ASP A 233 5.77 6.66 -12.65
CA ASP A 233 5.81 5.90 -13.90
C ASP A 233 6.82 4.78 -13.60
N HIS A 234 6.31 3.56 -13.34
CA HIS A 234 7.11 2.52 -12.68
C HIS A 234 7.98 1.72 -13.66
N ASP A 235 7.54 1.50 -14.89
CA ASP A 235 8.31 0.88 -15.98
C ASP A 235 9.08 1.90 -16.84
N ASN A 236 8.75 3.19 -16.76
CA ASN A 236 9.31 4.28 -17.55
C ASN A 236 8.97 4.20 -19.04
N ASP A 237 7.75 3.78 -19.34
CA ASP A 237 7.18 3.79 -20.68
C ASP A 237 6.55 5.14 -21.08
N GLY A 238 6.45 6.08 -20.13
CA GLY A 238 5.92 7.43 -20.35
C GLY A 238 4.43 7.60 -20.06
N ILE A 239 3.72 6.54 -19.65
CA ILE A 239 2.38 6.62 -19.09
C ILE A 239 2.49 6.64 -17.55
N PRO A 240 2.02 7.70 -16.86
CA PRO A 240 1.96 7.69 -15.41
C PRO A 240 1.08 6.54 -14.92
N SER A 241 1.53 5.80 -13.91
CA SER A 241 0.88 4.56 -13.46
C SER A 241 -0.57 4.74 -13.00
N TYR A 242 -0.97 5.93 -12.55
CA TYR A 242 -2.37 6.17 -12.21
C TYR A 242 -3.31 6.22 -13.44
N MET A 243 -2.76 6.43 -14.64
CA MET A 243 -3.51 6.48 -15.91
C MET A 243 -3.73 5.09 -16.52
N GLU A 244 -3.06 4.08 -15.98
CA GLU A 244 -3.13 2.69 -16.42
C GLU A 244 -4.20 1.88 -15.66
N ASP A 245 -4.97 2.54 -14.80
CA ASP A 245 -6.21 1.99 -14.21
C ASP A 245 -7.35 2.06 -15.24
N LEU A 246 -7.35 1.12 -16.18
CA LEU A 246 -8.27 1.08 -17.31
C LEU A 246 -9.73 0.89 -16.88
N ASN A 247 -9.96 0.14 -15.79
CA ASN A 247 -11.29 -0.14 -15.27
C ASN A 247 -11.78 0.87 -14.21
N GLY A 248 -10.88 1.69 -13.66
CA GLY A 248 -11.18 2.78 -12.73
C GLY A 248 -11.43 2.33 -11.28
N ASN A 249 -10.91 1.18 -10.87
CA ASN A 249 -11.11 0.62 -9.52
C ASN A 249 -9.99 1.01 -8.52
N GLY A 250 -8.95 1.70 -8.98
CA GLY A 250 -7.79 2.09 -8.18
C GLY A 250 -6.95 0.90 -7.69
N TYR A 251 -6.83 -0.15 -8.50
CA TYR A 251 -6.06 -1.37 -8.21
C TYR A 251 -5.32 -1.88 -9.45
N LEU A 252 -4.14 -1.33 -9.73
CA LEU A 252 -3.38 -1.63 -10.96
C LEU A 252 -2.91 -3.09 -11.11
N MET A 253 -2.97 -3.88 -10.04
CA MET A 253 -2.49 -5.26 -10.08
C MET A 253 -3.44 -6.22 -10.82
N ASP A 254 -4.62 -5.76 -11.25
CA ASP A 254 -5.55 -6.53 -12.08
C ASP A 254 -5.62 -6.08 -13.56
N GLU A 255 -4.81 -5.10 -13.95
CA GLU A 255 -4.70 -4.59 -15.31
C GLU A 255 -3.52 -5.29 -16.01
N ASP A 256 -3.81 -6.26 -16.88
CA ASP A 256 -2.84 -7.09 -17.61
C ASP A 256 -3.41 -7.36 -19.01
N THR A 257 -3.03 -6.49 -19.96
CA THR A 257 -3.69 -6.40 -21.27
C THR A 257 -3.32 -7.56 -22.20
N ASP A 258 -2.06 -8.00 -22.18
CA ASP A 258 -1.59 -9.10 -23.01
C ASP A 258 -1.71 -10.49 -22.33
N GLY A 259 -1.92 -10.51 -21.00
CA GLY A 259 -2.13 -11.71 -20.20
C GLY A 259 -0.85 -12.46 -19.84
N ASP A 260 0.31 -11.81 -19.86
CA ASP A 260 1.60 -12.44 -19.53
C ASP A 260 1.86 -12.56 -18.02
N GLY A 261 1.06 -11.85 -17.20
CA GLY A 261 1.11 -11.83 -15.75
C GLY A 261 1.93 -10.68 -15.16
N ILE A 262 2.44 -9.77 -15.97
CA ILE A 262 2.98 -8.47 -15.57
C ILE A 262 1.86 -7.44 -15.76
N PRO A 263 1.44 -6.73 -14.69
CA PRO A 263 0.45 -5.70 -14.85
C PRO A 263 0.98 -4.54 -15.70
N ASN A 264 0.13 -3.89 -16.50
CA ASN A 264 0.48 -2.82 -17.43
C ASN A 264 1.46 -1.80 -16.83
N TYR A 265 1.18 -1.28 -15.62
CA TYR A 265 2.05 -0.29 -14.97
C TYR A 265 3.46 -0.77 -14.57
N LEU A 266 3.81 -2.02 -14.87
CA LEU A 266 5.13 -2.62 -14.72
C LEU A 266 5.63 -3.27 -16.02
N ASP A 267 4.91 -3.12 -17.13
CA ASP A 267 5.18 -3.69 -18.44
C ASP A 267 5.51 -2.57 -19.43
N ASP A 268 6.64 -2.67 -20.14
CA ASP A 268 7.00 -1.66 -21.14
C ASP A 268 6.46 -1.95 -22.55
N ASP A 269 5.70 -3.04 -22.71
CA ASP A 269 5.05 -3.54 -23.93
C ASP A 269 3.63 -4.05 -23.62
N ASP A 270 2.77 -3.16 -23.14
CA ASP A 270 1.43 -3.44 -22.56
C ASP A 270 0.55 -4.45 -23.30
N ASP A 271 0.60 -4.46 -24.64
CA ASP A 271 -0.21 -5.32 -25.49
C ASP A 271 0.52 -6.55 -26.06
N GLY A 272 1.83 -6.66 -25.79
CA GLY A 272 2.68 -7.77 -26.18
C GLY A 272 2.92 -7.89 -27.69
N ASP A 273 2.77 -6.80 -28.46
CA ASP A 273 2.98 -6.80 -29.92
C ASP A 273 4.48 -6.74 -30.33
N GLY A 274 5.35 -6.38 -29.38
CA GLY A 274 6.80 -6.24 -29.53
C GLY A 274 7.28 -4.81 -29.82
N ARG A 275 6.39 -3.82 -29.80
CA ARG A 275 6.69 -2.39 -29.90
C ARG A 275 6.33 -1.69 -28.59
N LEU A 276 7.37 -1.38 -27.82
CA LEU A 276 7.24 -0.68 -26.54
C LEU A 276 6.22 0.47 -26.51
N THR A 277 5.37 0.50 -25.48
CA THR A 277 4.29 1.45 -25.21
C THR A 277 4.69 2.91 -25.48
N LYS A 278 5.89 3.30 -25.05
CA LYS A 278 6.44 4.65 -25.25
C LYS A 278 6.53 5.12 -26.71
N TYR A 279 6.54 4.20 -27.67
CA TYR A 279 6.58 4.49 -29.09
C TYR A 279 5.20 4.54 -29.73
N GLU A 280 4.16 4.29 -28.97
CA GLU A 280 2.77 4.15 -29.41
C GLU A 280 1.90 5.25 -28.85
N ILE A 281 2.37 5.94 -27.82
CA ILE A 281 1.83 7.19 -27.30
C ILE A 281 2.48 8.42 -27.96
N GLU A 282 1.81 9.57 -27.91
CA GLU A 282 2.42 10.86 -28.22
C GLU A 282 2.40 11.77 -27.00
N ILE A 283 3.54 12.38 -26.67
CA ILE A 283 3.68 13.35 -25.58
C ILE A 283 4.03 14.71 -26.18
N ASP A 284 3.22 15.74 -25.92
CA ASP A 284 3.49 17.10 -26.41
C ASP A 284 4.55 17.85 -25.57
N GLY A 285 4.91 19.06 -26.00
CA GLY A 285 5.92 19.87 -25.33
C GLY A 285 5.53 20.37 -23.93
N ASP A 286 4.25 20.28 -23.56
CA ASP A 286 3.70 20.64 -22.26
C ASP A 286 3.52 19.38 -21.36
N GLY A 287 3.83 18.19 -21.88
CA GLY A 287 3.71 16.92 -21.16
C GLY A 287 2.32 16.28 -21.26
N ASN A 288 1.43 16.76 -22.13
CA ASN A 288 0.14 16.11 -22.34
C ASN A 288 0.32 14.84 -23.18
N ILE A 289 -0.26 13.75 -22.69
CA ILE A 289 -0.25 12.46 -23.37
C ILE A 289 -1.50 12.33 -24.24
N THR A 290 -1.32 11.87 -25.47
CA THR A 290 -2.41 11.41 -26.32
C THR A 290 -2.18 9.96 -26.70
N PHE A 291 -3.28 9.22 -26.77
CA PHE A 291 -3.33 7.81 -27.09
C PHE A 291 -3.91 7.63 -28.50
N PRO A 292 -3.08 7.45 -29.55
CA PRO A 292 -3.54 7.17 -30.90
C PRO A 292 -4.34 5.87 -30.99
N ASP A 293 -5.21 5.79 -31.99
CA ASP A 293 -5.90 4.57 -32.44
C ASP A 293 -5.75 4.54 -33.97
N THR A 294 -4.65 3.93 -34.42
CA THR A 294 -4.17 3.97 -35.81
C THR A 294 -5.08 3.16 -36.73
N ASN A 295 -5.65 2.07 -36.25
CA ASN A 295 -6.52 1.20 -37.06
C ASN A 295 -8.02 1.54 -36.93
N GLY A 296 -8.39 2.40 -35.97
CA GLY A 296 -9.74 2.94 -35.76
C GLY A 296 -10.71 1.94 -35.14
N ASN A 297 -10.24 0.96 -34.36
CA ASN A 297 -11.08 -0.07 -33.75
C ASN A 297 -11.64 0.32 -32.37
N GLY A 298 -11.20 1.45 -31.80
CA GLY A 298 -11.61 1.98 -30.51
C GLY A 298 -10.72 1.59 -29.33
N THR A 299 -9.66 0.81 -29.55
CA THR A 299 -8.60 0.49 -28.59
C THR A 299 -7.38 1.38 -28.89
N PRO A 300 -6.80 2.05 -27.90
CA PRO A 300 -5.52 2.73 -28.07
C PRO A 300 -4.42 1.82 -28.60
N ASP A 301 -3.49 2.37 -29.38
CA ASP A 301 -2.38 1.63 -29.99
C ASP A 301 -1.59 0.82 -28.94
N TYR A 302 -1.22 1.43 -27.81
CA TYR A 302 -0.48 0.76 -26.73
C TYR A 302 -1.23 -0.39 -26.02
N LEU A 303 -2.51 -0.60 -26.34
CA LEU A 303 -3.35 -1.67 -25.79
C LEU A 303 -3.88 -2.59 -26.91
N ASP A 304 -3.39 -2.45 -28.15
CA ASP A 304 -3.92 -3.12 -29.33
C ASP A 304 -2.86 -3.93 -30.09
N PRO A 305 -2.81 -5.27 -29.90
CA PRO A 305 -1.75 -6.11 -30.47
C PRO A 305 -1.83 -6.32 -31.99
N THR A 306 -2.65 -5.54 -32.68
CA THR A 306 -3.00 -5.71 -34.10
C THR A 306 -2.66 -4.52 -35.00
N ILE A 307 -1.94 -3.53 -34.48
CA ILE A 307 -1.50 -2.33 -35.21
C ILE A 307 -0.33 -2.55 -36.19
#